data_AF-A0A1Y1VCE8-F1
#
_entry.id   AF-A0A1Y1VCE8-F1
#
_cell.length_a   1.000
_cell.length_b   1.000
_cell.length_c   1.000
_cell.angle_alpha   90.00
_cell.angle_beta   90.00
_cell.angle_gamma   90.00
#
_symmetry.space_group_name_H-M   'P 1'
#
loop_
_entity.id
_entity.type
_entity.pdbx_description
1 polymer ?
#
loop_
_entity_poly.entity_id
_entity_poly.type
_entity_poly.pdbx_seq_one_letter_code
_entity_poly.pdbx_strand_id
1 'polypeptide(L)'
;MKYTFILIFITTLIYKIIECKNVINAIAFSYSTDFKYAPMIDKFNSLSEEKGLDVEVKLNLLTLANATQLINDYGTTIETMLKKKNGKYDIIFYDNVYPVRYGPYLVDLRTVLPKEHIDMYSSGIASETCTYNDKWVGLPVEVDFNALYVNEEILNEYNQEVPETWDDLIKTSEYILKEEKKKILILI
;
A
#
# COMPACT_ATOMS: atom_id res chain seq x y z
N MET A 1 42.95 -39.03 -2.19
CA MET A 1 41.61 -39.04 -2.85
C MET A 1 40.45 -38.98 -1.86
N LYS A 2 40.32 -39.88 -0.88
CA LYS A 2 39.15 -39.92 0.04
C LYS A 2 38.94 -38.62 0.84
N TYR A 3 40.02 -38.03 1.36
CA TYR A 3 39.96 -36.77 2.12
C TYR A 3 39.66 -35.54 1.25
N THR A 4 40.02 -35.58 -0.04
CA THR A 4 39.76 -34.49 -1.00
C THR A 4 38.27 -34.35 -1.29
N PHE A 5 37.55 -35.47 -1.45
CA PHE A 5 36.09 -35.47 -1.63
C PHE A 5 35.34 -34.98 -0.39
N ILE A 6 35.81 -35.34 0.82
CA ILE A 6 35.23 -34.86 2.08
C ILE A 6 35.42 -33.35 2.23
N LEU A 7 36.58 -32.82 1.85
CA LEU A 7 36.87 -31.38 1.89
C LEU A 7 36.02 -30.59 0.89
N ILE A 8 35.83 -31.11 -0.33
CA ILE A 8 34.95 -30.51 -1.35
C ILE A 8 33.49 -30.52 -0.86
N PHE A 9 33.03 -31.62 -0.28
CA PHE A 9 31.68 -31.71 0.28
C PHE A 9 31.47 -30.70 1.42
N ILE A 10 32.39 -30.62 2.38
CA ILE A 10 32.32 -29.66 3.49
C ILE A 10 32.36 -28.21 2.99
N THR A 11 33.19 -27.89 2.01
CA THR A 11 33.24 -26.52 1.46
C THR A 11 31.96 -26.16 0.73
N THR A 12 31.34 -27.07 -0.05
CA THR A 12 30.03 -26.82 -0.66
C THR A 12 28.89 -26.70 0.36
N LEU A 13 28.96 -27.46 1.46
CA LEU A 13 27.99 -27.39 2.56
C LEU A 13 28.11 -26.05 3.29
N ILE A 14 29.34 -25.60 3.57
CA ILE A 14 29.62 -24.30 4.18
C ILE A 14 29.20 -23.16 3.24
N TYR A 15 29.42 -23.29 1.92
CA TYR A 15 28.97 -22.30 0.94
C TYR A 15 27.44 -22.16 0.91
N LYS A 16 26.69 -23.27 1.03
CA LYS A 16 25.23 -23.25 1.19
C LYS A 16 24.76 -22.69 2.53
N ILE A 17 25.55 -22.85 3.60
CA ILE A 17 25.23 -22.28 4.92
C ILE A 17 25.51 -20.78 4.98
N ILE A 18 26.42 -20.26 4.13
CA ILE A 18 26.80 -18.84 4.01
C ILE A 18 26.06 -18.14 2.85
N GLU A 19 24.92 -18.66 2.38
CA GLU A 19 24.00 -17.86 1.56
C GLU A 19 23.39 -16.75 2.43
N CYS A 20 24.11 -15.63 2.53
CA CYS A 20 23.65 -14.43 3.20
C CYS A 20 22.74 -13.64 2.27
N LYS A 21 21.45 -13.97 2.25
CA LYS A 21 20.44 -13.16 1.55
C LYS A 21 20.49 -11.72 2.03
N ASN A 22 20.43 -10.79 1.09
CA ASN A 22 20.26 -9.37 1.40
C ASN A 22 18.83 -9.14 1.89
N VAL A 23 18.69 -8.85 3.19
CA VAL A 23 17.38 -8.64 3.81
C VAL A 23 16.98 -7.17 3.71
N ILE A 24 15.90 -6.91 3.00
CA ILE A 24 15.24 -5.61 2.88
C ILE A 24 14.10 -5.55 3.88
N ASN A 25 14.12 -4.59 4.80
CA ASN A 25 13.09 -4.43 5.82
C ASN A 25 12.02 -3.47 5.33
N ALA A 26 10.81 -4.00 5.11
CA ALA A 26 9.64 -3.21 4.77
C ALA A 26 8.75 -2.98 6.00
N ILE A 27 8.08 -1.83 6.08
CA ILE A 27 7.02 -1.55 7.06
C ILE A 27 5.74 -1.12 6.36
N ALA A 28 4.61 -1.65 6.82
CA ALA A 28 3.29 -1.27 6.36
C ALA A 28 2.32 -1.20 7.54
N PHE A 29 1.23 -0.47 7.37
CA PHE A 29 0.14 -0.44 8.32
C PHE A 29 -1.21 -0.73 7.65
N SER A 30 -2.08 -1.37 8.42
CA SER A 30 -3.31 -2.00 7.96
C SER A 30 -4.44 -1.89 8.98
N TYR A 31 -5.54 -1.24 8.60
CA TYR A 31 -6.78 -1.17 9.38
C TYR A 31 -7.70 -2.40 9.23
N SER A 32 -7.65 -3.11 8.09
CA SER A 32 -8.44 -4.32 7.79
C SER A 32 -7.58 -5.61 7.85
N THR A 33 -8.05 -6.70 7.24
CA THR A 33 -7.26 -7.93 7.06
C THR A 33 -6.95 -8.21 5.58
N ASP A 34 -7.58 -7.49 4.65
CA ASP A 34 -7.53 -7.73 3.21
C ASP A 34 -6.49 -6.85 2.51
N PHE A 35 -5.21 -7.04 2.84
CA PHE A 35 -4.15 -6.23 2.25
C PHE A 35 -3.30 -6.97 1.23
N LYS A 36 -2.96 -6.26 0.16
CA LYS A 36 -2.14 -6.75 -0.95
C LYS A 36 -0.64 -6.80 -0.63
N TYR A 37 -0.20 -6.18 0.47
CA TYR A 37 1.22 -6.12 0.84
C TYR A 37 1.84 -7.50 1.06
N ALA A 38 1.24 -8.34 1.91
CA ALA A 38 1.80 -9.66 2.21
C ALA A 38 1.83 -10.58 0.97
N PRO A 39 0.74 -10.75 0.21
CA PRO A 39 0.78 -11.53 -1.03
C PRO A 39 1.79 -11.00 -2.07
N MET A 40 1.94 -9.67 -2.19
CA MET A 40 2.92 -9.05 -3.08
C MET A 40 4.36 -9.38 -2.66
N ILE A 41 4.67 -9.25 -1.37
CA ILE A 41 5.99 -9.58 -0.81
C ILE A 41 6.29 -11.07 -0.92
N ASP A 42 5.32 -11.94 -0.62
CA ASP A 42 5.47 -13.40 -0.74
C ASP A 42 5.75 -13.80 -2.19
N LYS A 43 5.06 -13.18 -3.14
CA LYS A 43 5.29 -13.40 -4.57
C LYS A 43 6.68 -12.91 -4.99
N PHE A 44 7.12 -11.74 -4.52
CA PHE A 44 8.46 -11.24 -4.79
C PHE A 44 9.53 -12.18 -4.22
N ASN A 45 9.40 -12.61 -2.96
CA ASN A 45 10.37 -13.49 -2.31
C ASN A 45 10.48 -14.85 -3.03
N SER A 46 9.34 -15.40 -3.47
CA SER A 46 9.32 -16.63 -4.28
C SER A 46 10.06 -16.46 -5.61
N LEU A 47 9.84 -15.33 -6.30
CA LEU A 47 10.52 -15.01 -7.56
C LEU A 47 12.02 -14.74 -7.36
N SER A 48 12.39 -14.13 -6.24
CA SER A 48 13.77 -13.88 -5.87
C SER A 48 14.55 -15.18 -5.68
N GLU A 49 13.93 -16.16 -5.02
CA GLU A 49 14.50 -17.50 -4.87
C GLU A 49 14.60 -18.24 -6.21
N GLU A 50 13.52 -18.25 -7.01
CA GLU A 50 13.50 -18.89 -8.34
C GLU A 50 14.58 -18.34 -9.27
N LYS A 51 14.82 -17.02 -9.22
CA LYS A 51 15.78 -16.33 -10.09
C LYS A 51 17.17 -16.18 -9.46
N GLY A 52 17.38 -16.65 -8.23
CA GLY A 52 18.65 -16.50 -7.53
C GLY A 52 19.09 -15.04 -7.33
N LEU A 53 18.16 -14.14 -7.03
CA LEU A 53 18.45 -12.70 -6.83
C LEU A 53 19.14 -12.42 -5.49
N ASP A 54 19.15 -13.38 -4.57
CA ASP A 54 19.75 -13.28 -3.23
C ASP A 54 19.22 -12.09 -2.40
N VAL A 55 17.92 -11.80 -2.56
CA VAL A 55 17.20 -10.74 -1.84
C VAL A 55 15.97 -11.33 -1.15
N GLU A 56 15.72 -10.94 0.09
CA GLU A 56 14.49 -11.26 0.82
C GLU A 56 13.90 -9.98 1.39
N VAL A 57 12.60 -9.75 1.15
CA VAL A 57 11.88 -8.65 1.77
C VAL A 57 11.15 -9.17 3.01
N LYS A 58 11.50 -8.62 4.18
CA LYS A 58 10.82 -8.87 5.44
C LYS A 58 9.77 -7.79 5.70
N LEU A 59 8.51 -8.18 5.62
CA LEU A 59 7.39 -7.29 5.92
C LEU A 59 7.13 -7.20 7.42
N ASN A 60 7.20 -5.98 7.96
CA ASN A 60 6.81 -5.64 9.32
C ASN A 60 5.41 -5.01 9.24
N LEU A 61 4.38 -5.87 9.24
CA LEU A 61 2.99 -5.45 9.12
C LEU A 61 2.41 -5.08 10.49
N LEU A 62 2.05 -3.81 10.64
CA LEU A 62 1.34 -3.31 11.81
C LEU A 62 -0.17 -3.38 11.55
N THR A 63 -0.91 -3.94 12.50
CA THR A 63 -2.37 -4.10 12.46
C THR A 63 -2.98 -3.71 13.80
N LEU A 64 -4.31 -3.52 13.83
CA LEU A 64 -5.04 -3.30 15.08
C LEU A 64 -4.84 -4.43 16.11
N ALA A 65 -4.51 -5.65 15.67
CA ALA A 65 -4.32 -6.80 16.54
C ALA A 65 -2.92 -6.87 17.19
N ASN A 66 -1.91 -6.22 16.62
CA ASN A 66 -0.52 -6.33 17.08
C ASN A 66 0.13 -5.00 17.49
N ALA A 67 -0.52 -3.86 17.25
CA ALA A 67 -0.06 -2.56 17.70
C ALA A 67 -0.66 -2.21 19.07
N THR A 68 0.20 -1.98 20.06
CA THR A 68 -0.17 -1.68 21.45
C THR A 68 -0.65 -0.25 21.69
N GLN A 69 -0.57 0.63 20.69
CA GLN A 69 -1.12 1.97 20.73
C GLN A 69 -2.15 2.10 19.62
N LEU A 70 -3.29 2.70 19.93
CA LEU A 70 -4.25 3.20 18.95
C LEU A 70 -3.48 3.72 17.74
N ILE A 71 -3.62 3.05 16.58
CA ILE A 71 -3.05 3.51 15.31
C ILE A 71 -3.87 4.72 14.82
N ASN A 72 -4.01 5.72 15.68
CA ASN A 72 -4.54 7.01 15.30
C ASN A 72 -3.46 7.83 14.61
N ASP A 73 -2.19 7.38 14.62
CA ASP A 73 -1.12 8.12 13.95
C ASP A 73 0.08 7.25 13.48
N TYR A 74 -0.20 6.30 12.57
CA TYR A 74 0.86 5.65 11.78
C TYR A 74 1.75 6.70 11.10
N GLY A 75 1.11 7.75 10.59
CA GLY A 75 1.70 8.98 10.05
C GLY A 75 2.90 9.50 10.84
N THR A 76 2.62 9.93 12.07
CA THR A 76 3.61 10.53 12.97
C THR A 76 4.64 9.53 13.47
N THR A 77 4.27 8.26 13.59
CA THR A 77 5.23 7.20 13.95
C THR A 77 6.34 7.08 12.91
N ILE A 78 5.96 6.99 11.64
CA ILE A 78 6.90 6.94 10.51
C ILE A 78 7.70 8.23 10.41
N GLU A 79 7.05 9.40 10.51
CA GLU A 79 7.75 10.69 10.47
C GLU A 79 8.82 10.82 11.56
N THR A 80 8.47 10.45 12.79
CA THR A 80 9.40 10.51 13.93
C THR A 80 10.60 9.59 13.71
N MET A 81 10.37 8.41 13.14
CA MET A 81 11.42 7.46 12.80
C MET A 81 12.33 7.99 11.69
N LEU A 82 11.76 8.56 10.62
CA LEU A 82 12.51 9.18 9.52
C LEU A 82 13.38 10.35 10.02
N LYS A 83 12.84 11.20 10.90
CA LYS A 83 13.58 12.30 11.55
C LYS A 83 14.77 11.84 12.36
N LYS A 84 14.65 10.70 13.06
CA LYS A 84 15.75 10.11 13.83
C LYS A 84 16.87 9.56 12.94
N LYS A 85 16.60 9.29 11.65
CA LYS A 85 17.56 8.73 10.67
C LYS A 85 18.20 7.43 11.15
N ASN A 86 17.46 6.60 11.88
CA ASN A 86 17.96 5.34 12.43
C ASN A 86 18.04 4.21 11.39
N GLY A 87 17.60 4.43 10.15
CA GLY A 87 17.74 3.46 9.05
C GLY A 87 17.05 2.10 9.29
N LYS A 88 15.94 2.07 10.04
CA LYS A 88 15.31 0.82 10.46
C LYS A 88 14.60 0.06 9.32
N TYR A 89 14.06 0.80 8.35
CA TYR A 89 13.32 0.23 7.23
C TYR A 89 13.82 0.83 5.92
N ASP A 90 13.91 -0.02 4.91
CA ASP A 90 14.35 0.31 3.55
C ASP A 90 13.16 0.69 2.67
N ILE A 91 12.01 0.04 2.90
CA ILE A 91 10.75 0.28 2.18
C ILE A 91 9.67 0.67 3.20
N ILE A 92 8.95 1.74 2.89
CA ILE A 92 7.85 2.24 3.72
C ILE A 92 6.62 2.33 2.83
N PHE A 93 5.57 1.60 3.19
CA PHE A 93 4.26 1.74 2.57
C PHE A 93 3.52 2.87 3.28
N TYR A 94 3.07 3.88 2.52
CA TYR A 94 2.39 5.04 3.07
C TYR A 94 1.34 5.60 2.12
N ASP A 95 0.38 6.32 2.70
CA ASP A 95 -0.72 6.98 1.99
C ASP A 95 -0.25 8.24 1.23
N ASN A 96 -0.88 8.55 0.10
CA ASN A 96 -0.51 9.67 -0.76
C ASN A 96 -0.61 11.06 -0.11
N VAL A 97 -1.20 11.20 1.07
CA VAL A 97 -1.17 12.46 1.83
C VAL A 97 0.18 12.73 2.51
N TYR A 98 1.04 11.72 2.67
CA TYR A 98 2.30 11.83 3.40
C TYR A 98 3.56 12.29 2.63
N PRO A 99 3.64 12.39 1.29
CA PRO A 99 4.84 12.90 0.60
C PRO A 99 5.34 14.25 1.13
N VAL A 100 4.44 15.17 1.50
CA VAL A 100 4.83 16.47 2.10
C VAL A 100 5.54 16.30 3.44
N ARG A 101 5.16 15.28 4.22
CA ARG A 101 5.75 14.99 5.54
C ARG A 101 7.02 14.15 5.45
N TYR A 102 7.05 13.17 4.54
CA TYR A 102 8.13 12.17 4.46
C TYR A 102 9.18 12.50 3.41
N GLY A 103 8.79 13.16 2.33
CA GLY A 103 9.64 13.48 1.18
C GLY A 103 10.99 14.13 1.51
N PRO A 104 11.13 14.99 2.55
CA PRO A 104 12.44 15.49 2.98
C PRO A 104 13.46 14.40 3.35
N TYR A 105 12.98 13.22 3.76
CA TYR A 105 13.78 12.11 4.28
C TYR A 105 13.88 10.92 3.32
N LEU A 106 13.14 10.94 2.20
CA LEU A 106 13.12 9.87 1.21
C LEU A 106 14.11 10.15 0.07
N VAL A 107 14.60 9.06 -0.53
CA VAL A 107 15.44 9.12 -1.73
C VAL A 107 14.60 9.55 -2.94
N ASP A 108 15.23 10.28 -3.86
CA ASP A 108 14.62 10.50 -5.18
C ASP A 108 14.80 9.22 -6.02
N LEU A 109 13.70 8.51 -6.27
CA LEU A 109 13.69 7.24 -6.97
C LEU A 109 14.26 7.33 -8.38
N ARG A 110 14.26 8.52 -9.01
CA ARG A 110 14.89 8.73 -10.33
C ARG A 110 16.40 8.58 -10.30
N THR A 111 17.03 8.66 -9.12
CA THR A 111 18.48 8.46 -8.99
C THR A 111 18.86 7.01 -8.74
N VAL A 112 17.90 6.14 -8.45
CA VAL A 112 18.14 4.73 -8.08
C VAL A 112 17.42 3.74 -9.00
N LEU A 113 16.35 4.15 -9.69
CA LEU A 113 15.62 3.33 -10.63
C LEU A 113 15.95 3.72 -12.08
N PRO A 114 15.99 2.74 -13.01
CA PRO A 114 15.98 3.01 -14.44
C PRO A 114 14.84 3.96 -14.83
N LYS A 115 15.13 4.88 -15.77
CA LYS A 115 14.16 5.89 -16.23
C LYS A 115 12.88 5.23 -16.74
N GLU A 116 13.01 4.09 -17.40
CA GLU A 116 11.91 3.33 -17.99
C GLU A 116 10.88 2.91 -16.93
N HIS A 117 11.32 2.62 -15.70
CA HIS A 117 10.41 2.26 -14.60
C HIS A 117 9.66 3.47 -14.03
N ILE A 118 10.28 4.65 -14.04
CA ILE A 118 9.59 5.90 -13.65
C ILE A 118 8.59 6.30 -14.74
N ASP A 119 8.99 6.17 -16.01
CA ASP A 119 8.18 6.55 -17.16
C ASP A 119 6.85 5.78 -17.21
N MET A 120 6.83 4.51 -16.77
CA MET A 120 5.62 3.69 -16.64
C MET A 120 4.49 4.36 -15.83
N TYR A 121 4.83 5.25 -14.90
CA TYR A 121 3.88 5.93 -14.02
C TYR A 121 3.75 7.43 -14.26
N SER A 122 4.61 7.98 -15.13
CA SER A 122 4.77 9.43 -15.32
C SER A 122 3.55 10.15 -15.89
N SER A 123 2.70 9.44 -16.65
CA SER A 123 1.49 10.01 -17.27
C SER A 123 0.24 9.90 -16.39
N GLY A 124 0.35 9.31 -15.20
CA GLY A 124 -0.79 9.05 -14.31
C GLY A 124 -0.73 9.80 -12.99
N ILE A 125 -1.64 9.43 -12.09
CA ILE A 125 -1.81 10.05 -10.76
C ILE A 125 -0.54 10.02 -9.90
N ALA A 126 0.39 9.11 -10.17
CA ALA A 126 1.66 9.02 -9.45
C ALA A 126 2.54 10.27 -9.63
N SER A 127 2.45 10.96 -10.77
CA SER A 127 3.19 12.21 -10.98
C SER A 127 2.75 13.32 -10.01
N GLU A 128 1.50 13.26 -9.55
CA GLU A 128 0.90 14.20 -8.61
C GLU A 128 0.99 13.72 -7.16
N THR A 129 0.96 12.40 -6.93
CA THR A 129 0.83 11.81 -5.59
C THR A 129 2.11 11.18 -5.04
N CYS A 130 3.12 10.92 -5.87
CA CYS A 130 4.39 10.30 -5.46
C CYS A 130 5.58 11.26 -5.55
N THR A 131 5.34 12.58 -5.64
CA THR A 131 6.40 13.58 -5.78
C THR A 131 6.48 14.54 -4.59
N TYR A 132 7.68 15.09 -4.34
CA TYR A 132 7.95 16.09 -3.31
C TYR A 132 9.10 17.01 -3.71
N ASN A 133 8.87 18.32 -3.84
CA ASN A 133 9.87 19.32 -4.23
C ASN A 133 10.74 18.84 -5.41
N ASP A 134 10.08 18.53 -6.52
CA ASP A 134 10.65 17.95 -7.74
C ASP A 134 11.26 16.56 -7.62
N LYS A 135 11.32 15.92 -6.44
CA LYS A 135 11.79 14.53 -6.28
C LYS A 135 10.65 13.53 -6.51
N TRP A 136 10.98 12.37 -7.06
CA TRP A 136 10.04 11.25 -7.13
C TRP A 136 10.26 10.34 -5.92
N VAL A 137 9.39 10.39 -4.90
CA VAL A 137 9.64 9.81 -3.57
C VAL A 137 8.85 8.54 -3.27
N GLY A 138 8.06 8.04 -4.23
CA GLY A 138 7.26 6.83 -4.05
C GLY A 138 6.86 6.17 -5.37
N LEU A 139 6.30 4.97 -5.29
CA LEU A 139 5.63 4.32 -6.41
C LEU A 139 4.21 3.92 -5.98
N PRO A 140 3.21 4.02 -6.86
CA PRO A 140 1.86 3.60 -6.52
C PRO A 140 1.81 2.08 -6.41
N VAL A 141 1.31 1.58 -5.28
CA VAL A 141 1.06 0.14 -5.06
C VAL A 141 -0.39 -0.18 -5.34
N GLU A 142 -1.28 0.68 -4.87
CA GLU A 142 -2.72 0.60 -5.05
C GLU A 142 -3.26 2.01 -5.25
N VAL A 143 -4.32 2.12 -6.06
CA VAL A 143 -5.08 3.35 -6.25
C VAL A 143 -6.53 3.03 -5.97
N ASP A 144 -7.11 3.72 -5.02
CA ASP A 144 -8.52 3.71 -4.71
C ASP A 144 -9.13 5.10 -4.90
N PHE A 145 -10.43 5.13 -5.18
CA PHE A 145 -11.19 6.36 -5.30
C PHE A 145 -12.61 6.11 -4.83
N ASN A 146 -13.22 7.15 -4.25
CA ASN A 146 -14.62 7.09 -3.85
C ASN A 146 -15.51 7.39 -5.05
N ALA A 147 -16.60 6.65 -5.15
CA ALA A 147 -17.65 6.87 -6.13
C ALA A 147 -19.02 6.94 -5.42
N LEU A 148 -19.99 7.56 -6.07
CA LEU A 148 -21.38 7.50 -5.61
C LEU A 148 -21.93 6.10 -5.92
N TYR A 149 -22.23 5.32 -4.89
CA TYR A 149 -22.98 4.07 -5.01
C TYR A 149 -24.44 4.34 -4.72
N VAL A 150 -25.33 3.88 -5.60
CA VAL A 150 -26.78 4.04 -5.46
C VAL A 150 -27.46 2.69 -5.34
N ASN A 151 -28.61 2.65 -4.66
CA ASN A 151 -29.49 1.49 -4.66
C ASN A 151 -30.51 1.64 -5.80
N GLU A 152 -30.31 0.90 -6.89
CA GLU A 152 -31.17 0.96 -8.08
C GLU A 152 -32.62 0.54 -7.78
N GLU A 153 -32.84 -0.39 -6.85
CA GLU A 153 -34.19 -0.82 -6.49
C GLU A 153 -35.00 0.34 -5.88
N ILE A 154 -34.38 1.11 -4.98
CA ILE A 154 -35.00 2.29 -4.36
C ILE A 154 -35.25 3.37 -5.41
N LEU A 155 -34.29 3.64 -6.30
CA LEU A 155 -34.47 4.63 -7.36
C LEU A 155 -35.64 4.26 -8.28
N ASN A 156 -35.71 3.00 -8.69
CA ASN A 156 -36.78 2.48 -9.54
C ASN A 156 -38.15 2.53 -8.87
N GLU A 157 -38.23 2.21 -7.58
CA GLU A 157 -39.49 2.26 -6.82
C GLU A 157 -40.12 3.67 -6.85
N TYR A 158 -39.27 4.70 -6.78
CA TYR A 158 -39.67 6.10 -6.76
C TYR A 158 -39.56 6.80 -8.13
N ASN A 159 -39.33 6.04 -9.21
CA ASN A 159 -39.11 6.56 -10.57
C ASN A 159 -38.09 7.71 -10.61
N GLN A 160 -36.96 7.55 -9.92
CA GLN A 160 -35.85 8.51 -9.90
C GLN A 160 -34.70 8.00 -10.76
N GLU A 161 -34.00 8.92 -11.44
CA GLU A 161 -32.77 8.61 -12.16
C GLU A 161 -31.54 8.67 -11.24
N VAL A 162 -30.41 8.12 -11.69
CA VAL A 162 -29.13 8.25 -10.99
C VAL A 162 -28.74 9.73 -10.97
N PRO A 163 -28.49 10.35 -9.80
CA PRO A 163 -28.14 11.77 -9.75
C PRO A 163 -26.83 12.10 -10.47
N GLU A 164 -26.88 13.06 -11.38
CA GLU A 164 -25.69 13.53 -12.11
C GLU A 164 -25.05 14.78 -11.48
N THR A 165 -25.79 15.50 -10.63
CA THR A 165 -25.32 16.69 -9.92
C THR A 165 -25.55 16.60 -8.42
N TRP A 166 -24.88 17.47 -7.65
CA TRP A 166 -25.13 17.60 -6.21
C TRP A 166 -26.56 18.03 -5.91
N ASP A 167 -27.13 18.90 -6.73
CA ASP A 167 -28.52 19.36 -6.58
C ASP A 167 -29.50 18.22 -6.84
N ASP A 168 -29.25 17.39 -7.87
CA ASP A 168 -30.04 16.18 -8.13
C ASP A 168 -29.93 15.20 -6.97
N LEU A 169 -28.72 15.00 -6.42
CA LEU A 169 -28.50 14.08 -5.31
C LEU A 169 -29.29 14.52 -4.07
N ILE A 170 -29.23 15.81 -3.73
CA ILE A 170 -29.99 16.38 -2.60
C ILE A 170 -31.48 16.23 -2.87
N LYS A 171 -31.97 16.64 -4.03
CA LYS A 171 -33.39 16.60 -4.37
C LYS A 171 -33.96 15.18 -4.37
N THR A 172 -33.26 14.25 -5.02
CA THR A 172 -33.63 12.83 -5.10
C THR A 172 -33.63 12.18 -3.72
N SER A 173 -32.58 12.42 -2.92
CA SER A 173 -32.50 11.85 -1.56
C SER A 173 -33.55 12.43 -0.62
N GLU A 174 -33.83 13.74 -0.67
CA GLU A 174 -34.89 14.38 0.11
C GLU A 174 -36.29 13.86 -0.26
N TYR A 175 -36.55 13.67 -1.56
CA TYR A 175 -37.80 13.13 -2.05
C TYR A 175 -38.01 11.69 -1.55
N ILE A 176 -37.05 10.80 -1.78
CA ILE A 176 -37.10 9.40 -1.36
C ILE A 176 -37.27 9.31 0.16
N LEU A 177 -36.46 10.04 0.93
CA LEU A 177 -36.53 10.05 2.39
C LEU A 177 -37.92 10.48 2.90
N LYS A 178 -38.56 11.44 2.22
CA LYS A 178 -39.91 11.91 2.56
C LYS A 178 -40.97 10.86 2.26
N GLU A 179 -40.90 10.18 1.13
CA GLU A 179 -41.87 9.14 0.76
C GLU A 179 -41.71 7.88 1.62
N GLU A 180 -40.48 7.48 1.94
CA GLU A 180 -40.19 6.37 2.86
C GLU A 180 -40.76 6.64 4.27
N LYS A 181 -40.58 7.86 4.79
CA LYS A 181 -41.18 8.25 6.08
C LYS A 181 -42.70 8.11 6.09
N LYS A 182 -43.38 8.45 4.99
CA LYS A 182 -44.84 8.27 4.90
C LYS A 182 -45.24 6.80 4.94
N LYS A 183 -44.52 5.91 4.24
CA LYS A 183 -44.78 4.47 4.29
C LYS A 183 -44.68 3.91 5.70
N ILE A 184 -43.63 4.29 6.43
CA ILE A 184 -43.41 3.84 7.82
C ILE A 184 -44.55 4.29 8.73
N LEU A 185 -45.07 5.51 8.57
CA LEU A 185 -46.19 6.02 9.37
C LEU A 185 -47.56 5.36 9.05
N ILE A 186 -47.72 4.73 7.88
CA ILE A 186 -48.96 4.03 7.51
C ILE A 186 -48.99 2.59 8.06
N LEU A 187 -47.83 2.06 8.47
CA LEU A 187 -47.65 0.71 9.00
C LEU A 187 -47.71 0.62 10.54
N ILE A 188 -47.90 1.75 11.23
CA ILE A 188 -48.03 1.88 12.69
C ILE A 188 -49.44 2.34 13.02
#